data_AF-A0A4R7FR66-F1
#
_entry.id   AF-A0A4R7FR66-F1
#
_cell.length_a   1.000
_cell.length_b   1.000
_cell.length_c   1.000
_cell.angle_alpha   90.00
_cell.angle_beta   90.00
_cell.angle_gamma   90.00
#
_symmetry.space_group_name_H-M   'P 1'
#
loop_
_entity.id
_entity.type
_entity.pdbx_description
1 polymer ?
#
loop_
_entity_poly.entity_id
_entity_poly.type
_entity_poly.pdbx_seq_one_letter_code
_entity_poly.pdbx_strand_id
1 'polypeptide(L)'
;MGTPPGDLGRLVHGRPLDRVRVVTALVGHMTPLLLSSRLHGVRARFIFGSSIKHTMVSSAIYGEYLPAAHAEHRYRIAPAPTIAGCGLAEVQEALDLQRRGVSATKLVVKID
;
A
#
# COMPACT_ATOMS: atom_id res chain seq x y z
N MET A 1 -2.39 -8.99 -5.72
CA MET A 1 -2.37 -7.54 -5.45
C MET A 1 -2.32 -6.86 -6.81
N GLY A 2 -3.45 -6.31 -7.28
CA GLY A 2 -3.50 -5.70 -8.61
C GLY A 2 -2.74 -4.39 -8.60
N THR A 3 -1.70 -4.28 -9.41
CA THR A 3 -1.10 -2.99 -9.75
C THR A 3 -2.22 -2.09 -10.28
N PRO A 4 -2.39 -0.86 -9.77
CA PRO A 4 -3.40 0.04 -10.32
C PRO A 4 -3.16 0.20 -11.83
N PRO A 5 -4.22 0.17 -12.65
CA PRO A 5 -4.08 0.30 -14.10
C PRO A 5 -3.60 1.70 -14.44
N GLY A 6 -2.32 1.81 -14.80
CA GLY A 6 -1.69 3.04 -15.25
C GLY A 6 -1.04 3.88 -14.14
N ASP A 7 -0.31 4.90 -14.58
CA ASP A 7 0.38 5.85 -13.71
C ASP A 7 -0.64 6.80 -13.05
N LEU A 8 -0.87 6.60 -11.75
CA LEU A 8 -1.73 7.45 -10.92
C LEU A 8 -1.25 8.91 -10.88
N GLY A 9 0.02 9.19 -11.19
CA GLY A 9 0.55 10.56 -11.34
C GLY A 9 -0.17 11.36 -12.42
N ARG A 10 -0.76 10.69 -13.42
CA ARG A 10 -1.54 11.32 -14.50
C ARG A 10 -2.91 11.82 -14.04
N LEU A 11 -3.43 11.39 -12.89
CA LEU A 11 -4.63 11.99 -12.31
C LEU A 11 -4.38 13.41 -11.82
N VAL A 12 -3.15 13.72 -11.42
CA VAL A 12 -2.78 15.02 -10.83
C VAL A 12 -2.18 15.96 -11.89
N HIS A 13 -1.29 15.44 -12.75
CA HIS A 13 -0.52 16.24 -13.70
C HIS A 13 -0.85 15.97 -15.18
N GLY A 14 -1.80 15.08 -15.47
CA GLY A 14 -2.13 14.64 -16.84
C GLY A 14 -3.10 15.56 -17.58
N ARG A 15 -3.09 15.43 -18.91
CA ARG A 15 -4.07 16.09 -19.80
C ARG A 15 -5.49 15.61 -19.46
N PRO A 16 -6.53 16.39 -19.77
CA PRO A 16 -7.92 16.03 -19.43
C PRO A 16 -8.33 14.63 -19.92
N LEU A 17 -7.88 14.22 -21.11
CA LEU A 17 -8.15 12.88 -21.66
C LEU A 17 -7.43 11.76 -20.90
N ASP A 18 -6.21 12.01 -20.41
CA ASP A 18 -5.48 11.04 -19.59
C ASP A 18 -6.18 10.84 -18.24
N ARG A 19 -6.72 11.92 -17.65
CA ARG A 19 -7.53 11.85 -16.43
C ARG A 19 -8.79 11.02 -16.64
N VAL A 20 -9.54 11.27 -17.72
CA VAL A 20 -10.74 10.49 -18.06
C VAL A 20 -10.38 9.00 -18.21
N ARG A 21 -9.29 8.67 -18.91
CA ARG A 21 -8.85 7.28 -19.07
C ARG A 21 -8.54 6.60 -17.73
N VAL A 22 -7.79 7.26 -16.84
CA VAL A 22 -7.44 6.68 -15.53
C VAL A 22 -8.68 6.55 -14.64
N VAL A 23 -9.57 7.55 -14.62
CA VAL A 23 -10.82 7.49 -13.85
C VAL A 23 -11.70 6.33 -14.34
N THR A 24 -11.90 6.19 -15.65
CA THR A 24 -12.71 5.10 -16.22
C THR A 24 -12.10 3.73 -15.90
N ALA A 25 -10.77 3.58 -15.99
CA ALA A 25 -10.08 2.34 -15.64
C ALA A 25 -10.23 1.98 -14.15
N LEU A 26 -10.14 2.98 -13.26
CA LEU A 26 -10.31 2.82 -11.82
C LEU A 26 -11.75 2.40 -11.47
N VAL A 27 -12.75 3.10 -12.01
CA VAL A 27 -14.17 2.77 -11.82
C VAL A 27 -14.46 1.34 -12.29
N GLY A 28 -13.96 0.96 -13.46
CA GLY A 28 -14.12 -0.39 -14.00
C GLY A 28 -13.58 -1.47 -13.06
N HIS A 29 -12.42 -1.26 -12.44
CA HIS A 29 -11.83 -2.22 -11.49
C HIS A 29 -12.51 -2.24 -10.13
N MET A 30 -13.01 -1.09 -9.66
CA MET A 30 -13.67 -1.01 -8.36
C MET A 30 -15.09 -1.60 -8.36
N THR A 31 -15.81 -1.48 -9.47
CA THR A 31 -17.21 -1.92 -9.57
C THR A 31 -17.43 -3.40 -9.21
N PRO A 32 -16.68 -4.39 -9.75
CA PRO A 32 -16.85 -5.79 -9.38
C PRO A 32 -16.48 -6.06 -7.90
N LEU A 33 -15.47 -5.35 -7.36
CA LEU A 33 -15.10 -5.46 -5.95
C LEU A 33 -16.22 -4.96 -5.03
N LEU A 34 -16.83 -3.82 -5.36
CA LEU A 34 -17.93 -3.25 -4.58
C LEU A 34 -19.20 -4.11 -4.68
N LEU A 35 -19.48 -4.68 -5.87
CA LEU A 35 -20.59 -5.60 -6.07
C LEU A 35 -20.39 -6.89 -5.26
N SER A 36 -19.22 -7.53 -5.40
CA SER A 36 -18.89 -8.75 -4.66
C SER A 36 -18.90 -8.50 -3.15
N SER A 37 -18.36 -7.37 -2.67
CA SER A 37 -18.40 -7.01 -1.25
C SER A 37 -19.84 -6.93 -0.74
N ARG A 38 -20.74 -6.26 -1.49
CA ARG A 38 -22.16 -6.17 -1.14
C ARG A 38 -22.86 -7.53 -1.12
N LEU A 39 -22.56 -8.41 -2.08
CA LEU A 39 -23.11 -9.77 -2.13
C LEU A 39 -22.69 -10.60 -0.91
N HIS A 40 -21.49 -10.38 -0.38
CA HIS A 40 -21.01 -11.02 0.85
C HIS A 40 -21.39 -10.25 2.13
N GLY A 41 -22.29 -9.26 2.06
CA GLY A 41 -22.71 -8.47 3.22
C GLY A 41 -21.66 -7.49 3.75
N VAL A 42 -20.53 -7.30 3.04
CA VAL A 42 -19.43 -6.42 3.43
C VAL A 42 -19.63 -5.02 2.84
N ARG A 43 -19.68 -4.01 3.70
CA ARG A 43 -19.78 -2.60 3.28
C ARG A 43 -18.39 -2.03 2.96
N ALA A 44 -17.97 -2.14 1.71
CA ALA A 44 -16.77 -1.47 1.22
C ALA A 44 -17.04 0.02 0.96
N ARG A 45 -16.15 0.90 1.44
CA ARG A 45 -16.14 2.34 1.13
C ARG A 45 -14.86 2.69 0.39
N PHE A 46 -14.99 3.47 -0.68
CA PHE A 46 -13.82 4.02 -1.36
C PHE A 46 -13.30 5.23 -0.59
N ILE A 47 -11.99 5.28 -0.36
CA ILE A 47 -11.29 6.41 0.24
C ILE A 47 -10.22 6.85 -0.77
N PHE A 48 -10.35 8.07 -1.29
CA PHE A 48 -9.34 8.66 -2.15
C PHE A 48 -8.20 9.23 -1.29
N GLY A 49 -7.17 8.41 -1.05
CA GLY A 49 -6.12 8.71 -0.06
C GLY A 49 -5.18 9.87 -0.40
N SER A 50 -5.27 10.48 -1.59
CA SER A 50 -4.36 11.56 -1.99
C SER A 50 -4.58 12.86 -1.21
N SER A 51 -5.80 13.12 -0.72
CA SER A 51 -6.07 14.28 0.14
C SER A 51 -5.41 14.18 1.51
N ILE A 52 -5.20 12.96 2.03
CA ILE A 52 -4.57 12.70 3.33
C ILE A 52 -3.13 13.22 3.36
N LYS A 53 -2.45 13.26 2.20
CA LYS A 53 -1.07 13.79 2.07
C LYS A 53 -0.94 15.22 2.62
N HIS A 54 -2.01 16.01 2.54
CA HIS A 54 -2.02 17.42 2.96
C HIS A 54 -2.51 17.61 4.40
N THR A 55 -2.69 16.53 5.15
CA THR A 55 -3.19 16.56 6.52
C THR A 55 -2.11 16.17 7.53
N MET A 56 -2.32 16.52 8.79
CA MET A 56 -1.42 16.17 9.90
C MET A 56 -1.47 14.68 10.28
N VAL A 57 -2.33 13.88 9.65
CA VAL A 57 -2.55 12.47 9.99
C VAL A 57 -1.25 11.66 9.92
N SER A 58 -0.41 11.91 8.92
CA SER A 58 0.87 11.20 8.79
C SER A 58 1.82 11.51 9.94
N SER A 59 1.92 12.79 10.35
CA SER A 59 2.76 13.23 11.47
C SER A 59 2.27 12.61 12.78
N ALA A 60 0.98 12.71 13.05
CA ALA A 60 0.38 12.16 14.26
C ALA A 60 0.59 10.64 14.38
N ILE A 61 0.47 9.90 13.26
CA ILE A 61 0.63 8.45 13.26
C ILE A 61 2.11 8.03 13.27
N TYR A 62 2.89 8.45 12.28
CA TYR A 62 4.25 7.91 12.05
C TYR A 62 5.34 8.69 12.79
N GLY A 63 5.08 9.94 13.19
CA GLY A 63 6.01 10.75 13.96
C GLY A 63 5.75 10.66 15.46
N GLU A 64 4.52 10.90 15.90
CA GLU A 64 4.19 11.04 17.32
C GLU A 64 3.78 9.71 17.95
N TYR A 65 2.78 9.02 17.39
CA TYR A 65 2.20 7.84 18.00
C TYR A 65 3.07 6.59 17.85
N LEU A 66 3.44 6.21 16.62
CA LEU A 66 4.05 4.92 16.34
C LEU A 66 5.41 4.73 17.03
N PRO A 67 6.34 5.72 17.02
CA PRO A 67 7.61 5.57 17.72
C PRO A 67 7.44 5.40 19.23
N ALA A 68 6.59 6.24 19.86
CA ALA A 68 6.31 6.17 21.29
C ALA A 68 5.64 4.84 21.66
N ALA A 69 4.59 4.45 20.92
CA ALA A 69 3.87 3.22 21.17
C ALA A 69 4.72 1.96 20.96
N HIS A 70 5.71 2.01 20.04
CA HIS A 70 6.66 0.91 19.85
C HIS A 70 7.65 0.82 21.02
N ALA A 71 8.22 1.95 21.46
CA ALA A 71 9.13 2.01 22.60
C ALA A 71 8.45 1.58 23.91
N GLU A 72 7.18 1.96 24.10
CA GLU A 72 6.35 1.55 25.25
C GLU A 72 5.76 0.13 25.11
N HIS A 73 6.10 -0.61 24.05
CA HIS A 73 5.55 -1.94 23.73
C HIS A 73 4.02 -2.02 23.60
N ARG A 74 3.32 -0.88 23.47
CA ARG A 74 1.88 -0.83 23.20
C ARG A 74 1.53 -1.17 21.75
N TYR A 75 2.49 -1.00 20.84
CA TYR A 75 2.37 -1.38 19.44
C TYR A 75 3.29 -2.57 19.13
N ARG A 76 2.68 -3.72 18.82
CA ARG A 76 3.40 -4.94 18.43
C ARG A 76 3.64 -4.94 16.91
N ILE A 77 4.90 -4.96 16.52
CA ILE A 77 5.29 -5.18 15.12
C ILE A 77 5.03 -6.65 14.78
N ALA A 78 4.08 -6.89 13.89
CA ALA A 78 3.76 -8.20 13.36
C ALA A 78 3.43 -8.09 11.86
N PRO A 79 3.71 -9.13 11.05
CA PRO A 79 4.41 -10.38 11.40
C PRO A 79 5.89 -10.13 11.71
N ALA A 80 6.54 -11.10 12.38
CA ALA A 80 7.99 -11.03 12.61
C ALA A 80 8.74 -10.95 11.27
N PRO A 81 9.78 -10.12 11.15
CA PRO A 81 10.51 -9.99 9.89
C PRO A 81 11.32 -11.25 9.60
N THR A 82 11.36 -11.63 8.33
CA THR A 82 12.32 -12.60 7.79
C THR A 82 13.37 -11.82 7.02
N ILE A 83 14.62 -11.94 7.43
CA ILE A 83 15.74 -11.29 6.73
C ILE A 83 15.99 -12.05 5.42
N ALA A 84 15.77 -11.37 4.30
CA ALA A 84 15.92 -11.91 2.96
C ALA A 84 17.34 -11.68 2.40
N GLY A 85 18.14 -10.83 3.04
CA GLY A 85 19.52 -10.53 2.64
C GLY A 85 20.09 -9.34 3.39
N CYS A 86 21.38 -9.07 3.17
CA CYS A 86 22.11 -7.94 3.73
C CYS A 86 22.81 -7.15 2.61
N GLY A 87 22.60 -5.84 2.57
CA GLY A 87 23.14 -4.94 1.55
C GLY A 87 22.18 -4.69 0.39
N LEU A 88 22.39 -3.56 -0.30
CA LEU A 88 21.48 -3.09 -1.36
C LEU A 88 21.39 -4.05 -2.56
N ALA A 89 22.46 -4.80 -2.83
CA ALA A 89 22.50 -5.79 -3.92
C ALA A 89 21.41 -6.87 -3.78
N GLU A 90 21.02 -7.20 -2.55
CA GLU A 90 20.07 -8.26 -2.23
C GLU A 90 18.59 -7.86 -2.46
N VAL A 91 18.32 -6.57 -2.76
CA VAL A 91 16.94 -6.10 -2.94
C VAL A 91 16.25 -6.81 -4.10
N GLN A 92 16.95 -7.05 -5.21
CA GLN A 92 16.36 -7.71 -6.36
C GLN A 92 15.96 -9.16 -6.02
N GLU A 93 16.83 -9.89 -5.34
CA GLU A 93 16.54 -11.26 -4.91
C GLU A 93 15.38 -11.32 -3.91
N ALA A 94 15.32 -10.39 -2.95
CA ALA A 94 14.21 -10.28 -2.01
C ALA A 94 12.87 -9.98 -2.70
N LEU A 95 12.86 -9.15 -3.76
CA LEU A 95 11.68 -8.90 -4.57
C LEU A 95 11.26 -10.14 -5.37
N ASP A 96 12.22 -10.90 -5.91
CA ASP A 96 11.94 -12.14 -6.63
C ASP A 96 11.38 -13.22 -5.69
N LEU A 97 11.89 -13.30 -4.46
CA LEU A 97 11.31 -14.13 -3.40
C LEU A 97 9.86 -13.72 -3.10
N GLN A 98 9.58 -12.42 -2.96
CA GLN A 98 8.23 -11.91 -2.74
C GLN A 98 7.29 -12.27 -3.90
N ARG A 99 7.77 -12.14 -5.15
CA ARG A 99 7.00 -12.44 -6.36
C ARG A 99 6.62 -13.92 -6.48
N ARG A 100 7.48 -14.83 -6.03
CA ARG A 100 7.17 -16.28 -5.98
C ARG A 100 6.06 -16.60 -4.98
N GLY A 101 5.75 -15.66 -4.08
CA GLY A 101 4.69 -15.78 -3.07
C GLY A 101 5.29 -16.10 -1.70
N VAL A 102 4.85 -15.34 -0.69
CA VAL A 102 5.18 -15.56 0.72
C VAL A 102 3.90 -15.57 1.56
N SER A 103 3.82 -16.47 2.54
CA SER A 103 2.63 -16.60 3.39
C SER A 103 2.66 -15.58 4.51
N ALA A 104 2.09 -14.38 4.26
CA ALA A 104 1.96 -13.31 5.24
C ALA A 104 3.27 -13.00 6.00
N THR A 105 4.40 -13.04 5.30
CA THR A 105 5.74 -12.79 5.87
C THR A 105 6.24 -11.42 5.47
N LYS A 106 6.83 -10.70 6.44
CA LYS A 106 7.54 -9.45 6.17
C LYS A 106 8.98 -9.75 5.78
N LEU A 107 9.30 -9.69 4.48
CA LEU A 107 10.69 -9.75 4.02
C LEU A 107 11.40 -8.43 4.29
N VAL A 108 12.63 -8.50 4.79
CA VAL A 108 13.48 -7.34 5.10
C VAL A 108 14.87 -7.58 4.54
N VAL A 109 15.40 -6.58 3.84
CA VAL A 109 16.84 -6.52 3.51
C VAL A 109 17.49 -5.60 4.52
N LYS A 110 18.48 -6.09 5.25
CA LYS A 110 19.22 -5.29 6.21
C LYS A 110 20.24 -4.43 5.46
N ILE A 111 20.27 -3.14 5.75
CA ILE A 111 21.34 -2.25 5.28
C ILE A 111 22.15 -1.91 6.52
N ASP A 112 23.45 -2.20 6.46
CA ASP A 112 24.43 -1.76 7.46
C ASP A 112 24.91 -0.34 7.14
#